data_AF-A0A933FF47-F1
#
_entry.id   AF-A0A933FF47-F1
#
_cell.length_a   1.000
_cell.length_b   1.000
_cell.length_c   1.000
_cell.angle_alpha   90.00
_cell.angle_beta   90.00
_cell.angle_gamma   90.00
#
_symmetry.space_group_name_H-M   'P 1'
#
loop_
_entity.id
_entity.type
_entity.pdbx_description
1 polymer ?
#
loop_
_entity_poly.entity_id
_entity_poly.type
_entity_poly.pdbx_seq_one_letter_code
_entity_poly.pdbx_strand_id
1 'polypeptide(L)'
;MATKPPPAVEEFSPETLEKLAYSVVADIETMEPNDRNRLGYCVWTYLKDRKGTLEDAVRAAGSRTAMSEAEVIELIRKRLKEKGLGG
;
A
#
# COMPACT_ATOMS: atom_id res chain seq x y z
N MET A 1 -8.31 3.68 -37.92
CA MET A 1 -7.18 3.48 -36.98
C MET A 1 -7.57 2.34 -36.05
N ALA A 2 -6.81 1.24 -36.00
CA ALA A 2 -7.04 0.14 -35.06
C ALA A 2 -5.93 0.17 -34.01
N THR A 3 -6.29 0.38 -32.74
CA THR A 3 -5.36 0.31 -31.62
C THR A 3 -5.11 -1.16 -31.27
N LYS A 4 -3.86 -1.50 -30.94
CA LYS A 4 -3.53 -2.85 -30.46
C LYS A 4 -4.27 -3.10 -29.13
N PRO A 5 -4.74 -4.33 -28.88
CA PRO A 5 -5.31 -4.66 -27.58
C PRO A 5 -4.27 -4.37 -26.47
N PRO A 6 -4.73 -3.92 -25.30
CA PRO A 6 -3.83 -3.67 -24.18
C PRO A 6 -3.09 -4.96 -23.80
N PRO A 7 -1.83 -4.86 -23.35
CA PRO A 7 -1.10 -6.01 -22.85
C PRO A 7 -1.87 -6.67 -21.70
N ALA A 8 -1.72 -8.00 -21.58
CA ALA A 8 -2.29 -8.74 -20.46
C ALA A 8 -1.73 -8.22 -19.14
N VAL A 9 -2.61 -8.00 -18.16
CA VAL A 9 -2.21 -7.61 -16.80
C VAL A 9 -1.70 -8.85 -16.09
N GLU A 10 -0.42 -8.87 -15.73
CA GLU A 10 0.14 -9.90 -14.85
C GLU A 10 -0.15 -9.54 -13.39
N GLU A 11 -0.83 -10.43 -12.68
CA GLU A 11 -0.99 -10.30 -11.24
C GLU A 11 0.26 -10.81 -10.52
N PHE A 12 0.77 -10.03 -9.57
CA PHE A 12 1.79 -10.53 -8.65
C PHE A 12 1.25 -11.72 -7.85
N SER A 13 2.10 -12.71 -7.61
CA SER A 13 1.80 -13.82 -6.70
C SER A 13 1.35 -13.28 -5.34
N PRO A 14 0.37 -13.93 -4.68
CA PRO A 14 -0.22 -13.44 -3.42
C PRO A 14 0.79 -13.32 -2.27
N GLU A 15 1.92 -13.99 -2.41
CA GLU A 15 2.99 -14.09 -1.42
C GLU A 15 4.03 -12.96 -1.56
N THR A 16 3.96 -12.17 -2.62
CA THR A 16 4.93 -11.08 -2.83
C THR A 16 4.66 -9.92 -1.88
N LEU A 17 5.72 -9.22 -1.48
CA LEU A 17 5.61 -8.02 -0.65
C LEU A 17 4.75 -6.95 -1.32
N GLU A 18 4.80 -6.87 -2.65
CA GLU A 18 3.96 -6.00 -3.48
C GLU A 18 2.48 -6.29 -3.23
N LYS A 19 2.02 -7.51 -3.52
CA LYS A 19 0.59 -7.86 -3.38
C LYS A 19 0.13 -7.70 -1.94
N LEU A 20 1.00 -8.03 -0.96
CA LEU A 20 0.71 -7.86 0.45
C LEU A 20 0.57 -6.37 0.83
N ALA A 21 1.50 -5.51 0.46
CA ALA A 21 1.44 -4.08 0.75
C ALA A 21 0.19 -3.41 0.16
N TYR A 22 -0.11 -3.68 -1.12
CA TYR A 22 -1.30 -3.12 -1.77
C TYR A 22 -2.60 -3.69 -1.19
N SER A 23 -2.61 -4.96 -0.77
CA SER A 23 -3.78 -5.55 -0.08
C SER A 23 -4.04 -4.94 1.30
N VAL A 24 -2.99 -4.50 2.01
CA VAL A 24 -3.12 -3.87 3.32
C VAL A 24 -3.82 -2.52 3.23
N VAL A 25 -3.61 -1.78 2.15
CA VAL A 25 -4.18 -0.44 1.96
C VAL A 25 -5.46 -0.43 1.12
N ALA A 26 -5.85 -1.58 0.54
CA ALA A 26 -6.95 -1.69 -0.43
C ALA A 26 -8.28 -1.09 0.09
N ASP A 27 -8.59 -1.28 1.38
CA ASP A 27 -9.85 -0.81 1.97
C ASP A 27 -9.74 0.56 2.64
N ILE A 28 -8.60 1.26 2.51
CA ILE A 28 -8.48 2.62 3.04
C ILE A 28 -9.19 3.56 2.07
N GLU A 29 -10.23 4.22 2.56
CA GLU A 29 -10.98 5.21 1.79
C GLU A 29 -10.14 6.48 1.63
N THR A 30 -9.70 6.72 0.40
CA THR A 30 -8.94 7.91 0.03
C THR A 30 -9.73 8.74 -0.97
N MET A 31 -9.43 10.04 -1.04
CA MET A 31 -10.11 10.95 -1.97
C MET A 31 -9.96 10.51 -3.44
N GLU A 32 -8.78 10.04 -3.81
CA GLU A 32 -8.49 9.52 -5.15
C GLU A 32 -7.89 8.11 -5.07
N PRO A 33 -8.16 7.22 -6.04
CA PRO A 33 -7.51 5.90 -6.09
C PRO A 33 -5.98 5.98 -6.09
N ASN A 34 -5.42 7.05 -6.67
CA ASN A 34 -3.98 7.27 -6.71
C ASN A 34 -3.37 7.59 -5.33
N ASP A 35 -4.15 8.17 -4.41
CA ASP A 35 -3.70 8.38 -3.02
C ASP A 35 -3.47 7.02 -2.34
N ARG A 36 -4.41 6.09 -2.48
CA ARG A 36 -4.26 4.71 -2.00
C ARG A 36 -3.10 3.98 -2.68
N ASN A 37 -2.88 4.18 -3.98
CA ASN A 37 -1.76 3.57 -4.68
C ASN A 37 -0.41 4.08 -4.16
N ARG A 38 -0.27 5.39 -3.90
CA ARG A 38 0.91 5.96 -3.24
C ARG A 38 1.13 5.35 -1.87
N LEU A 39 0.06 5.19 -1.08
CA LEU A 39 0.15 4.55 0.23
C LEU A 39 0.68 3.12 0.13
N GLY A 40 0.13 2.34 -0.80
CA GLY A 40 0.58 0.96 -1.06
C GLY A 40 2.05 0.90 -1.49
N TYR A 41 2.47 1.82 -2.36
CA TYR A 41 3.87 1.94 -2.79
C TYR A 41 4.81 2.26 -1.62
N CYS A 42 4.47 3.24 -0.78
CA CYS A 42 5.29 3.61 0.38
C CYS A 42 5.39 2.48 1.40
N VAL A 43 4.28 1.78 1.68
CA VAL A 43 4.27 0.60 2.55
C VAL A 43 5.13 -0.51 1.96
N TRP A 44 5.04 -0.76 0.65
CA TRP A 44 5.88 -1.75 -0.02
C TRP A 44 7.37 -1.40 0.09
N THR A 45 7.76 -0.14 -0.15
CA THR A 45 9.16 0.29 0.00
C THR A 45 9.68 0.09 1.42
N TYR A 46 8.85 0.37 2.43
CA TYR A 46 9.19 0.10 3.83
C TYR A 46 9.43 -1.40 4.07
N LEU A 47 8.56 -2.27 3.57
CA LEU A 47 8.70 -3.73 3.73
C LEU A 47 9.92 -4.28 3.00
N LYS A 48 10.19 -3.77 1.80
CA LYS A 48 11.27 -4.20 0.92
C LYS A 48 12.64 -3.77 1.45
N ASP A 49 12.78 -2.49 1.76
CA ASP A 49 14.07 -1.90 2.14
C ASP A 49 14.37 -2.07 3.64
N ARG A 50 13.34 -2.34 4.46
CA ARG A 50 13.41 -2.43 5.92
C ARG A 50 14.14 -1.25 6.56
N LYS A 51 13.96 -0.07 5.98
CA LYS A 51 14.56 1.19 6.43
C LYS A 51 13.46 2.17 6.84
N GLY A 52 13.77 2.97 7.87
CA GLY A 52 12.82 3.92 8.44
C GLY A 52 11.73 3.22 9.25
N THR A 53 10.66 3.97 9.52
CA THR A 53 9.50 3.49 10.27
C THR A 53 8.25 3.42 9.38
N LEU A 54 7.23 2.68 9.83
CA LEU A 54 5.95 2.65 9.13
C LEU A 54 5.31 4.04 9.09
N GLU A 55 5.48 4.80 10.17
CA GLU A 55 5.05 6.19 10.32
C GLU A 55 5.66 7.08 9.24
N ASP A 56 6.96 6.94 8.97
CA ASP A 56 7.63 7.68 7.89
C ASP A 56 7.06 7.31 6.51
N ALA A 57 6.75 6.03 6.28
CA ALA A 57 6.15 5.58 5.03
C ALA A 57 4.74 6.15 4.81
N VAL A 58 3.89 6.14 5.85
CA VAL A 58 2.54 6.71 5.78
C VAL A 58 2.60 8.22 5.56
N ARG A 59 3.51 8.92 6.26
CA ARG A 59 3.70 10.35 6.09
C ARG A 59 4.22 10.70 4.70
N ALA A 60 5.18 9.94 4.18
CA ALA A 60 5.72 10.13 2.84
C ALA A 60 4.68 9.91 1.73
N ALA A 61 3.68 9.05 1.98
CA ALA A 61 2.62 8.80 1.02
C ALA A 61 1.70 10.01 0.80
N GLY A 62 1.61 10.92 1.78
CA GLY A 62 0.78 12.14 1.70
C GLY A 62 -0.66 11.85 1.30
N SER A 63 -1.20 10.70 1.73
CA SER A 63 -2.50 10.21 1.28
C SER A 63 -3.63 11.04 1.87
N ARG A 64 -4.52 11.55 1.01
CA ARG A 64 -5.70 12.30 1.44
C ARG A 64 -6.80 11.31 1.81
N THR A 65 -7.02 11.14 3.10
CA THR A 65 -8.00 10.21 3.68
C THR A 65 -8.84 10.93 4.72
N ALA A 66 -10.06 10.45 4.97
CA ALA A 66 -10.90 10.97 6.06
C ALA A 66 -10.40 10.53 7.45
N MET A 67 -9.58 9.48 7.52
CA MET A 67 -8.95 8.99 8.74
C MET A 67 -7.72 9.85 9.09
N SER A 68 -7.43 9.97 10.37
CA SER A 68 -6.18 10.59 10.85
C SER A 68 -4.96 9.73 10.49
N GLU A 69 -3.78 10.36 10.41
CA GLU A 69 -2.51 9.65 10.16
C GLU A 69 -2.30 8.50 11.16
N ALA A 70 -2.62 8.73 12.45
CA ALA A 70 -2.50 7.72 13.50
C ALA A 70 -3.42 6.51 13.27
N GLU A 71 -4.68 6.73 12.87
CA GLU A 71 -5.62 5.63 12.57
C GLU A 71 -5.17 4.82 11.35
N VAL A 72 -4.63 5.49 10.33
CA VAL A 72 -4.07 4.83 9.15
C VAL A 72 -2.87 3.96 9.52
N ILE A 73 -1.95 4.49 10.34
CA ILE A 73 -0.78 3.75 10.82
C ILE A 73 -1.21 2.52 11.61
N GLU A 74 -2.12 2.67 12.58
CA GLU A 74 -2.58 1.56 13.41
C GLU A 74 -3.31 0.49 12.60
N LEU A 75 -4.14 0.89 11.63
CA LEU A 75 -4.80 -0.03 10.72
C LEU A 75 -3.81 -0.81 9.87
N ILE A 76 -2.83 -0.12 9.27
CA ILE A 76 -1.80 -0.74 8.44
C ILE A 76 -0.94 -1.69 9.29
N ARG A 77 -0.49 -1.25 10.47
CA ARG A 77 0.29 -2.07 11.43
C ARG A 77 -0.45 -3.34 11.82
N LYS A 78 -1.74 -3.24 12.15
CA LYS A 78 -2.59 -4.40 12.47
C LYS A 78 -2.65 -5.39 11.31
N ARG A 79 -2.97 -4.91 10.10
CA ARG A 79 -3.10 -5.74 8.90
C ARG A 79 -1.78 -6.38 8.46
N LEU A 80 -0.68 -5.66 8.63
CA LEU A 80 0.67 -6.17 8.40
C LEU A 80 1.00 -7.31 9.37
N LYS A 81 0.68 -7.16 10.65
CA LYS A 81 0.83 -8.22 11.66
C LYS A 81 -0.02 -9.45 11.34
N GLU A 82 -1.27 -9.27 10.91
CA GLU A 82 -2.16 -10.37 10.47
C GLU A 82 -1.59 -11.15 9.28
N LYS A 83 -0.80 -10.49 8.43
CA LYS A 83 -0.10 -11.09 7.28
C LYS A 83 1.29 -11.64 7.65
N GLY A 84 1.69 -11.62 8.92
CA GLY A 84 3.00 -12.08 9.38
C GLY A 84 4.16 -11.12 9.06
N LEU A 85 3.85 -9.89 8.68
CA LEU A 85 4.80 -8.84 8.28
C LEU A 85 4.85 -7.72 9.33
N GLY A 86 5.12 -8.05 10.60
CA GLY A 86 5.20 -7.05 11.68
C GLY A 86 6.45 -7.26 12.52
N GLY A 87 7.52 -6.56 12.16
CA GLY A 87 8.76 -6.44 12.94
C GLY A 87 8.88 -5.05 13.53
#